data_AF-A0A354S745-F1
#
_entry.id   AF-A0A354S745-F1
#
_cell.length_a   1.000
_cell.length_b   1.000
_cell.length_c   1.000
_cell.angle_alpha   90.00
_cell.angle_beta   90.00
_cell.angle_gamma   90.00
#
_symmetry.space_group_name_H-M   'P 1'
#
loop_
_entity.id
_entity.type
_entity.pdbx_description
1 polymer ?
#
loop_
_entity_poly.entity_id
_entity_poly.type
_entity_poly.pdbx_seq_one_letter_code
_entity_poly.pdbx_strand_id
1 'polypeptide(L)'
;MLGLQLPTDPRWAHAAEEQIEEILTDHAYCEQKAASTAISLMVTYPELSDLVTDMASLAREEMSHFEMVHKRIVERGFVLGRERKDPYVHAVMSFFPKTGDRMLRLVHRLLVCALIEARSCERFKVLSQNIQDPELSQFYDRLMVSEANHYTLFLGFARKYGGRAPVDALWQDLLAFEAGLMAQFTDGQRIHG
;
A
#
# COMPACT_ATOMS: atom_id res chain seq x y z
N MET A 1 -6.02 -14.98 4.32
CA MET A 1 -5.67 -14.09 5.45
C MET A 1 -4.39 -13.35 5.05
N LEU A 2 -4.35 -12.02 5.14
CA LEU A 2 -3.27 -11.17 4.59
C LEU A 2 -1.88 -11.39 5.22
N GLY A 3 -1.81 -12.20 6.29
CA GLY A 3 -0.56 -12.55 6.97
C GLY A 3 -0.01 -11.47 7.91
N LEU A 4 -0.64 -10.29 7.96
CA LEU A 4 -0.32 -9.24 8.94
C LEU A 4 -0.48 -9.75 10.38
N GLN A 5 0.49 -9.42 11.23
CA GLN A 5 0.56 -9.94 12.60
C GLN A 5 -0.15 -9.03 13.61
N LEU A 6 -0.25 -7.73 13.33
CA LEU A 6 -0.96 -6.78 14.18
C LEU A 6 -2.12 -6.13 13.40
N PRO A 7 -3.39 -6.31 13.82
CA PRO A 7 -4.51 -5.60 13.24
C PRO A 7 -4.45 -4.12 13.60
N THR A 8 -5.03 -3.27 12.76
CA THR A 8 -5.24 -1.85 13.08
C THR A 8 -6.20 -1.73 14.25
N ASP A 9 -5.83 -0.87 15.20
CA ASP A 9 -6.73 -0.44 16.27
C ASP A 9 -7.90 0.36 15.66
N PRO A 10 -9.17 -0.03 15.89
CA PRO A 10 -10.33 0.71 15.39
C PRO A 10 -10.35 2.19 15.77
N ARG A 11 -9.69 2.58 16.87
CA ARG A 11 -9.54 3.99 17.27
C ARG A 11 -8.82 4.84 16.22
N TRP A 12 -7.93 4.24 15.42
CA TRP A 12 -7.29 4.95 14.31
C TRP A 12 -8.31 5.41 13.26
N ALA A 13 -9.35 4.63 12.98
CA ALA A 13 -10.36 5.03 11.99
C ALA A 13 -11.20 6.22 12.45
N HIS A 14 -11.47 6.34 13.76
CA HIS A 14 -12.12 7.53 14.32
C HIS A 14 -11.21 8.77 14.22
N ALA A 15 -9.91 8.63 14.54
CA ALA A 15 -8.95 9.72 14.38
C ALA A 15 -8.76 10.14 12.90
N ALA A 16 -8.84 9.17 11.98
CA ALA A 16 -8.81 9.40 10.54
C ALA A 16 -10.06 10.14 10.03
N GLU A 17 -11.24 9.81 10.57
CA GLU A 17 -12.49 10.47 10.24
C GLU A 17 -12.49 11.96 10.63
N GLU A 18 -11.92 12.30 11.80
CA GLU A 18 -11.76 13.69 12.25
C GLU A 18 -10.85 14.52 11.34
N GLN A 19 -10.01 13.87 10.53
CA GLN A 19 -8.98 14.48 9.67
C GLN A 19 -9.14 14.05 8.20
N ILE A 20 -10.38 13.90 7.73
CA ILE A 20 -10.66 13.25 6.46
C ILE A 20 -10.00 13.91 5.23
N GLU A 21 -9.83 15.24 5.23
CA GLU A 21 -9.13 15.95 4.15
C GLU A 21 -7.66 15.51 4.03
N GLU A 22 -6.98 15.34 5.16
CA GLU A 22 -5.60 14.90 5.23
C GLU A 22 -5.47 13.43 4.79
N ILE A 23 -6.41 12.59 5.22
CA ILE A 23 -6.48 11.18 4.83
C ILE A 23 -6.72 11.01 3.33
N LEU A 24 -7.68 11.75 2.75
CA LEU A 24 -7.95 11.67 1.31
C LEU A 24 -6.77 12.20 0.50
N THR A 25 -6.11 13.27 0.96
CA THR A 25 -4.90 13.80 0.31
C THR A 25 -3.77 12.77 0.34
N ASP A 26 -3.49 12.20 1.51
CA ASP A 26 -2.45 11.17 1.68
C ASP A 26 -2.74 9.94 0.83
N HIS A 27 -3.97 9.46 0.87
CA HIS A 27 -4.45 8.32 0.09
C HIS A 27 -4.26 8.56 -1.41
N ALA A 28 -4.66 9.72 -1.94
CA ALA A 28 -4.44 10.04 -3.35
C ALA A 28 -2.94 9.92 -3.70
N TYR A 29 -2.04 10.43 -2.86
CA TYR A 29 -0.62 10.28 -3.12
C TYR A 29 -0.11 8.84 -2.96
N CYS A 30 -0.70 8.01 -2.11
CA CYS A 30 -0.39 6.58 -2.07
C CYS A 30 -0.71 5.90 -3.40
N GLU A 31 -1.89 6.14 -3.97
CA GLU A 31 -2.30 5.60 -5.28
C GLU A 31 -1.35 6.04 -6.41
N GLN A 32 -1.04 7.35 -6.45
CA GLN A 32 -0.12 7.89 -7.45
C GLN A 32 1.30 7.30 -7.32
N LYS A 33 1.76 7.04 -6.08
CA LYS A 33 3.06 6.41 -5.80
C LYS A 33 3.07 4.92 -6.15
N ALA A 34 1.97 4.20 -5.94
CA ALA A 34 1.81 2.81 -6.37
C ALA A 34 1.92 2.70 -7.90
N ALA A 35 1.19 3.56 -8.64
CA ALA A 35 1.30 3.67 -10.09
C ALA A 35 2.74 3.95 -10.56
N SER A 36 3.39 4.93 -9.92
CA SER A 36 4.78 5.31 -10.24
C SER A 36 5.76 4.17 -9.96
N THR A 37 5.52 3.38 -8.92
CA THR A 37 6.34 2.21 -8.57
C THR A 37 6.21 1.11 -9.60
N ALA A 38 4.99 0.81 -10.07
CA ALA A 38 4.78 -0.12 -11.17
C ALA A 38 5.51 0.31 -12.45
N ILE A 39 5.39 1.58 -12.85
CA ILE A 39 6.11 2.14 -14.01
C ILE A 39 7.63 1.99 -13.83
N SER A 40 8.14 2.28 -12.63
CA SER A 40 9.57 2.10 -12.32
C SER A 40 10.01 0.64 -12.46
N LEU A 41 9.21 -0.33 -12.02
CA LEU A 41 9.51 -1.75 -12.17
C LEU A 41 9.58 -2.15 -13.65
N MET A 42 8.64 -1.68 -14.48
CA MET A 42 8.65 -1.92 -15.93
C MET A 42 9.94 -1.44 -16.60
N VAL A 43 10.36 -0.21 -16.27
CA VAL A 43 11.59 0.38 -16.83
C VAL A 43 12.85 -0.31 -16.31
N THR A 44 12.84 -0.76 -15.05
CA THR A 44 14.02 -1.36 -14.42
C THR A 44 14.23 -2.82 -14.84
N TYR A 45 13.15 -3.55 -15.13
CA TYR A 45 13.15 -4.98 -15.46
C TYR A 45 12.38 -5.28 -16.76
N PRO A 46 12.75 -4.65 -17.90
CA PRO A 46 12.00 -4.75 -19.14
C PRO A 46 12.01 -6.17 -19.74
N GLU A 47 12.98 -7.00 -19.37
CA GLU A 47 13.10 -8.37 -19.85
C GLU A 47 12.11 -9.35 -19.20
N LEU A 48 11.44 -8.96 -18.11
CA LEU A 48 10.46 -9.78 -17.39
C LEU A 48 9.05 -9.48 -17.91
N SER A 49 8.71 -10.04 -19.08
CA SER A 49 7.50 -9.63 -19.83
C SER A 49 6.19 -9.77 -19.05
N ASP A 50 6.04 -10.82 -18.24
CA ASP A 50 4.89 -11.03 -17.37
C ASP A 50 4.80 -9.96 -16.27
N LEU A 51 5.92 -9.61 -15.65
CA LEU A 51 5.98 -8.48 -14.71
C LEU A 51 5.58 -7.18 -15.42
N VAL A 52 6.12 -6.92 -16.61
CA VAL A 52 5.83 -5.69 -17.37
C VAL A 52 4.33 -5.60 -17.70
N THR A 53 3.71 -6.69 -18.17
CA THR A 53 2.28 -6.74 -18.50
C THR A 53 1.40 -6.44 -17.28
N ASP A 54 1.70 -7.07 -16.15
CA ASP A 54 0.88 -6.90 -14.94
C ASP A 54 1.13 -5.53 -14.29
N MET A 55 2.36 -5.02 -14.28
CA MET A 55 2.65 -3.67 -13.78
C MET A 55 2.02 -2.57 -14.65
N ALA A 56 1.92 -2.76 -15.97
CA ALA A 56 1.19 -1.82 -16.83
C ALA A 56 -0.31 -1.81 -16.52
N SER A 57 -0.87 -2.96 -16.15
CA SER A 57 -2.27 -3.07 -15.73
C SER A 57 -2.50 -2.44 -14.36
N LEU A 58 -1.64 -2.74 -13.38
CA LEU A 58 -1.67 -2.16 -12.04
C LEU A 58 -1.54 -0.64 -12.11
N ALA A 59 -0.56 -0.09 -12.84
CA ALA A 59 -0.39 1.35 -12.95
C ALA A 59 -1.62 2.09 -13.48
N ARG A 60 -2.38 1.46 -14.39
CA ARG A 60 -3.66 2.01 -14.88
C ARG A 60 -4.75 1.96 -13.82
N GLU A 61 -4.82 0.85 -13.07
CA GLU A 61 -5.78 0.67 -11.97
C GLU A 61 -5.54 1.69 -10.85
N GLU A 62 -4.30 1.86 -10.39
CA GLU A 62 -4.00 2.84 -9.33
C GLU A 62 -4.23 4.28 -9.77
N MET A 63 -4.01 4.61 -11.04
CA MET A 63 -4.39 5.93 -11.55
C MET A 63 -5.92 6.11 -11.60
N SER A 64 -6.69 5.04 -11.81
CA SER A 64 -8.14 5.07 -11.66
C SER A 64 -8.53 5.26 -10.18
N HIS A 65 -7.83 4.62 -9.24
CA HIS A 65 -8.05 4.85 -7.81
C HIS A 65 -7.73 6.29 -7.40
N PHE A 66 -6.60 6.83 -7.86
CA PHE A 66 -6.24 8.24 -7.70
C PHE A 66 -7.37 9.17 -8.15
N GLU A 67 -7.90 8.97 -9.36
CA GLU A 67 -9.02 9.77 -9.89
C GLU A 67 -10.27 9.66 -8.99
N MET A 68 -10.56 8.46 -8.49
CA MET A 68 -11.69 8.21 -7.59
C MET A 68 -11.53 8.91 -6.23
N VAL A 69 -10.31 8.96 -5.67
CA VAL A 69 -10.02 9.70 -4.43
C VAL A 69 -10.07 11.20 -4.68
N HIS A 70 -9.43 11.68 -5.74
CA HIS A 70 -9.41 13.10 -6.11
C HIS A 70 -10.83 13.65 -6.34
N LYS A 71 -11.70 12.86 -6.99
CA LYS A 71 -13.10 13.23 -7.15
C LYS A 71 -13.79 13.48 -5.81
N ARG A 72 -13.55 12.63 -4.80
CA ARG A 72 -14.12 12.77 -3.46
C ARG A 72 -13.60 13.99 -2.71
N ILE A 73 -12.32 14.32 -2.90
CA ILE A 73 -11.72 15.56 -2.39
C ILE A 73 -12.51 16.76 -2.94
N VAL A 74 -12.71 16.82 -4.26
CA VAL A 74 -13.42 17.93 -4.92
C VAL A 74 -14.90 17.99 -4.55
N GLU A 75 -15.60 16.85 -4.50
CA GLU A 75 -17.02 16.78 -4.13
C GLU A 75 -17.29 17.25 -2.69
N ARG A 76 -16.28 17.16 -1.82
CA ARG A 76 -16.33 17.67 -0.44
C ARG A 76 -15.89 19.12 -0.31
N GLY A 77 -15.56 19.80 -1.41
CA GLY A 77 -15.12 21.19 -1.43
C GLY A 77 -13.66 21.39 -1.01
N PHE A 78 -12.89 20.31 -0.90
CA PHE A 78 -11.47 20.37 -0.59
C PHE A 78 -10.63 20.58 -1.87
N VAL A 79 -9.36 20.90 -1.67
CA VAL A 79 -8.35 20.96 -2.72
C VAL A 79 -7.29 19.91 -2.41
N LEU A 80 -6.79 19.19 -3.42
CA LEU A 80 -5.70 18.24 -3.20
C LEU A 80 -4.52 18.95 -2.53
N GLY A 81 -4.22 18.55 -1.30
CA GLY A 81 -3.15 19.12 -0.50
C GLY A 81 -1.76 18.75 -1.04
N ARG A 82 -0.71 19.15 -0.33
CA ARG A 82 0.67 18.79 -0.70
C ARG A 82 1.01 17.38 -0.24
N GLU A 83 1.86 16.71 -1.00
CA GLU A 83 2.44 15.44 -0.58
C GLU A 83 3.24 15.61 0.72
N ARG A 84 3.08 14.64 1.61
CA ARG A 84 3.79 14.56 2.89
C ARG A 84 4.52 13.22 2.94
N LYS A 85 5.71 13.23 3.52
CA LYS A 85 6.43 11.99 3.80
C LYS A 85 5.65 11.15 4.80
N ASP A 86 5.55 9.86 4.51
CA ASP A 86 5.01 8.87 5.41
C ASP A 86 6.18 8.14 6.13
N PRO A 87 6.31 8.28 7.47
CA PRO A 87 7.37 7.64 8.23
C PRO A 87 7.30 6.11 8.23
N TYR A 88 6.09 5.53 8.18
CA TYR A 88 5.89 4.09 8.08
C TYR A 88 6.46 3.58 6.75
N VAL A 89 6.07 4.19 5.62
CA VAL A 89 6.54 3.77 4.29
C VAL A 89 8.05 3.91 4.21
N HIS A 90 8.62 4.99 4.76
CA HIS A 90 10.06 5.18 4.79
C HIS A 90 10.80 4.10 5.60
N ALA A 91 10.27 3.72 6.76
CA ALA A 91 10.84 2.67 7.59
C ALA A 91 10.77 1.30 6.89
N VAL A 92 9.64 0.95 6.29
CA VAL A 92 9.46 -0.29 5.52
C VAL A 92 10.40 -0.35 4.32
N MET A 93 10.52 0.74 3.55
CA MET A 93 11.45 0.81 2.41
C MET A 93 12.93 0.66 2.83
N SER A 94 13.25 0.92 4.09
CA SER A 94 14.61 0.84 4.64
C SER A 94 14.91 -0.50 5.31
N PHE A 95 13.94 -1.41 5.40
CA PHE A 95 14.08 -2.69 6.09
C PHE A 95 15.15 -3.59 5.45
N PHE A 96 15.09 -3.78 4.12
CA PHE A 96 16.03 -4.64 3.43
C PHE A 96 17.38 -3.94 3.18
N PRO A 97 18.52 -4.64 3.38
CA PRO A 97 19.82 -4.06 3.10
C PRO A 97 19.99 -3.80 1.59
N LYS A 98 20.80 -2.79 1.27
CA LYS A 98 21.23 -2.55 -0.10
C LYS A 98 22.05 -3.74 -0.59
N THR A 99 21.78 -4.18 -1.82
CA THR A 99 22.49 -5.31 -2.44
C THR A 99 22.88 -5.02 -3.88
N GLY A 100 24.04 -5.53 -4.31
CA GLY A 100 24.52 -5.50 -5.69
C GLY A 100 23.79 -6.48 -6.61
N ASP A 101 23.13 -7.50 -6.05
CA ASP A 101 22.34 -8.47 -6.80
C ASP A 101 21.04 -7.84 -7.32
N ARG A 102 20.88 -7.81 -8.64
CA ARG A 102 19.75 -7.19 -9.33
C ARG A 102 18.43 -7.92 -9.08
N MET A 103 18.42 -9.24 -9.05
CA MET A 103 17.19 -10.02 -8.84
C MET A 103 16.79 -10.03 -7.38
N LEU A 104 17.76 -10.08 -6.46
CA LEU A 104 17.46 -9.93 -5.04
C LEU A 104 16.88 -8.54 -4.72
N ARG A 105 17.40 -7.47 -5.35
CA ARG A 105 16.78 -6.12 -5.25
C ARG A 105 15.34 -6.10 -5.74
N LEU A 106 15.01 -6.81 -6.84
CA LEU A 106 13.63 -6.94 -7.31
C LEU A 106 12.76 -7.60 -6.24
N VAL A 107 13.19 -8.75 -5.72
CA VAL A 107 12.47 -9.49 -4.68
C VAL A 107 12.21 -8.61 -3.46
N HIS A 108 13.22 -7.89 -2.95
CA HIS A 108 13.04 -6.96 -1.83
C HIS A 108 12.00 -5.88 -2.12
N ARG A 109 12.04 -5.26 -3.32
CA ARG A 109 11.06 -4.24 -3.73
C ARG A 109 9.64 -4.81 -3.79
N LEU A 110 9.48 -6.00 -4.39
CA LEU A 110 8.17 -6.66 -4.51
C LEU A 110 7.59 -7.02 -3.13
N LEU A 111 8.42 -7.45 -2.18
CA LEU A 111 8.00 -7.73 -0.81
C LEU A 111 7.56 -6.46 -0.08
N VAL A 112 8.27 -5.35 -0.26
CA VAL A 112 7.86 -4.04 0.29
C VAL A 112 6.52 -3.60 -0.29
N CYS A 113 6.34 -3.69 -1.62
CA CYS A 113 5.05 -3.39 -2.25
C CYS A 113 3.93 -4.26 -1.67
N ALA A 114 4.14 -5.58 -1.59
CA ALA A 114 3.16 -6.51 -1.02
C ALA A 114 2.77 -6.13 0.42
N LEU A 115 3.72 -5.71 1.26
CA LEU A 115 3.43 -5.29 2.64
C LEU A 115 2.59 -4.01 2.68
N ILE A 116 2.92 -3.02 1.84
CA ILE A 116 2.19 -1.77 1.76
C ILE A 116 0.74 -2.04 1.33
N GLU A 117 0.51 -2.84 0.28
CA GLU A 117 -0.87 -3.19 -0.14
C GLU A 117 -1.61 -4.00 0.91
N ALA A 118 -0.94 -4.93 1.59
CA ALA A 118 -1.56 -5.68 2.69
C ALA A 118 -2.04 -4.74 3.81
N ARG A 119 -1.23 -3.72 4.15
CA ARG A 119 -1.60 -2.72 5.17
C ARG A 119 -2.67 -1.76 4.66
N SER A 120 -2.63 -1.33 3.40
CA SER A 120 -3.70 -0.55 2.75
C SER A 120 -5.03 -1.30 2.85
N CYS A 121 -5.06 -2.57 2.44
CA CYS A 121 -6.23 -3.44 2.52
C CYS A 121 -6.82 -3.49 3.94
N GLU A 122 -5.95 -3.68 4.92
CA GLU A 122 -6.35 -3.77 6.32
C GLU A 122 -6.88 -2.44 6.87
N ARG A 123 -6.22 -1.32 6.56
CA ARG A 123 -6.66 0.03 6.94
C ARG A 123 -7.99 0.42 6.27
N PHE A 124 -8.16 0.11 5.00
CA PHE A 124 -9.42 0.32 4.28
C PHE A 124 -10.56 -0.52 4.84
N LYS A 125 -10.28 -1.77 5.23
CA LYS A 125 -11.25 -2.59 5.96
C LYS A 125 -11.69 -1.89 7.25
N VAL A 126 -10.75 -1.42 8.07
CA VAL A 126 -11.11 -0.73 9.32
C VAL A 126 -11.86 0.57 9.04
N LEU A 127 -11.46 1.38 8.07
CA LEU A 127 -12.24 2.57 7.67
C LEU A 127 -13.66 2.20 7.26
N SER A 128 -13.83 1.21 6.38
CA SER A 128 -15.14 0.79 5.88
C SER A 128 -16.09 0.37 7.00
N GLN A 129 -15.56 -0.21 8.08
CA GLN A 129 -16.34 -0.75 9.19
C GLN A 129 -16.62 0.25 10.31
N ASN A 130 -15.87 1.35 10.39
CA ASN A 130 -15.88 2.24 11.57
C ASN A 130 -16.14 3.71 11.25
N ILE A 131 -16.00 4.16 10.00
CA ILE A 131 -16.35 5.54 9.60
C ILE A 131 -17.87 5.71 9.55
N GLN A 132 -18.38 6.88 9.96
CA GLN A 132 -19.82 7.18 9.95
C GLN A 132 -20.31 7.62 8.57
N ASP A 133 -19.44 8.20 7.74
CA ASP A 133 -19.75 8.59 6.36
C ASP A 133 -20.07 7.33 5.50
N PRO A 134 -21.34 7.11 5.09
CA PRO A 134 -21.71 5.90 4.38
C PRO A 134 -21.12 5.82 2.96
N GLU A 135 -20.84 6.97 2.34
CA GLU A 135 -20.25 7.04 1.00
C GLU A 135 -18.79 6.62 1.04
N LEU A 136 -18.04 7.11 2.03
CA LEU A 136 -16.65 6.70 2.27
C LEU A 136 -16.55 5.26 2.77
N SER A 137 -17.46 4.81 3.63
CA SER A 137 -17.51 3.42 4.07
C SER A 137 -17.58 2.46 2.89
N GLN A 138 -18.54 2.68 1.97
CA GLN A 138 -18.67 1.86 0.76
C GLN A 138 -17.51 2.03 -0.22
N PHE A 139 -16.89 3.21 -0.26
CA PHE A 139 -15.73 3.46 -1.10
C PHE A 139 -14.53 2.64 -0.65
N TYR A 140 -14.20 2.67 0.64
CA TYR A 140 -13.08 1.92 1.20
C TYR A 140 -13.32 0.41 1.19
N ASP A 141 -14.56 -0.07 1.33
CA ASP A 141 -14.87 -1.50 1.16
C ASP A 141 -14.55 -2.00 -0.26
N ARG A 142 -14.87 -1.20 -1.29
CA ARG A 142 -14.53 -1.55 -2.68
C ARG A 142 -13.02 -1.56 -2.92
N LEU A 143 -12.31 -0.56 -2.43
CA LEU A 143 -10.84 -0.48 -2.57
C LEU A 143 -10.13 -1.59 -1.80
N MET A 144 -10.60 -1.97 -0.61
CA MET A 144 -10.04 -3.11 0.14
C MET A 144 -9.90 -4.37 -0.75
N VAL A 145 -10.85 -4.61 -1.65
CA VAL A 145 -10.82 -5.78 -2.55
C VAL A 145 -9.71 -5.66 -3.60
N SER A 146 -9.46 -4.47 -4.18
CA SER A 146 -8.35 -4.27 -5.12
C SER A 146 -7.00 -4.46 -4.42
N GLU A 147 -6.83 -3.87 -3.23
CA GLU A 147 -5.59 -4.00 -2.45
C GLU A 147 -5.21 -5.46 -2.14
N ALA A 148 -6.21 -6.30 -1.83
CA ALA A 148 -6.00 -7.72 -1.57
C ALA A 148 -5.44 -8.45 -2.81
N ASN A 149 -5.87 -8.05 -4.00
CA ASN A 149 -5.37 -8.60 -5.27
C ASN A 149 -3.94 -8.11 -5.54
N HIS A 150 -3.66 -6.83 -5.31
CA HIS A 150 -2.32 -6.26 -5.51
C HIS A 150 -1.28 -6.86 -4.56
N TYR A 151 -1.63 -7.02 -3.28
CA TYR A 151 -0.83 -7.78 -2.31
C TYR A 151 -0.46 -9.16 -2.86
N THR A 152 -1.46 -9.89 -3.35
CA THR A 152 -1.28 -11.26 -3.86
C THR A 152 -0.40 -11.28 -5.10
N LEU A 153 -0.57 -10.29 -5.99
CA LEU A 153 0.22 -10.10 -7.21
C LEU A 153 1.70 -9.90 -6.88
N PHE A 154 2.02 -8.92 -6.03
CA PHE A 154 3.41 -8.61 -5.67
C PHE A 154 4.10 -9.77 -4.96
N LEU A 155 3.43 -10.40 -3.99
CA LEU A 155 4.00 -11.56 -3.29
C LEU A 155 4.16 -12.78 -4.22
N GLY A 156 3.26 -12.93 -5.19
CA GLY A 156 3.36 -13.93 -6.26
C GLY A 156 4.61 -13.73 -7.11
N PHE A 157 4.87 -12.51 -7.58
CA PHE A 157 6.08 -12.20 -8.33
C PHE A 157 7.34 -12.35 -7.49
N ALA A 158 7.32 -11.94 -6.22
CA ALA A 158 8.46 -12.12 -5.32
C ALA A 158 8.85 -13.60 -5.23
N ARG A 159 7.87 -14.49 -5.00
CA ARG A 159 8.06 -15.95 -4.93
C ARG A 159 8.52 -16.55 -6.26
N LYS A 160 8.00 -16.03 -7.38
CA LYS A 160 8.38 -16.49 -8.72
C LYS A 160 9.86 -16.21 -9.01
N TYR A 161 10.34 -15.01 -8.73
CA TYR A 161 11.70 -14.59 -9.06
C TYR A 161 12.74 -14.93 -8.00
N GLY A 162 12.35 -14.98 -6.72
CA GLY A 162 13.24 -15.27 -5.60
C GLY A 162 13.23 -16.73 -5.14
N GLY A 163 12.26 -17.53 -5.58
CA GLY A 163 12.02 -18.87 -5.06
C GLY A 163 11.20 -18.85 -3.76
N ARG A 164 10.26 -19.79 -3.62
CA ARG A 164 9.25 -19.74 -2.55
C ARG A 164 9.83 -19.77 -1.14
N ALA A 165 10.69 -20.74 -0.83
CA ALA A 165 11.25 -20.91 0.51
C ALA A 165 12.05 -19.69 1.01
N PRO A 166 13.04 -19.15 0.27
CA PRO A 166 13.78 -17.97 0.74
C PRO A 166 12.88 -16.71 0.80
N VAL A 167 11.94 -16.55 -0.12
CA VAL A 167 11.02 -15.41 -0.12
C VAL A 167 10.05 -15.47 1.06
N ASP A 168 9.51 -16.64 1.38
CA ASP A 168 8.61 -16.81 2.53
C ASP A 168 9.35 -16.50 3.84
N ALA A 169 10.64 -16.84 3.96
CA ALA A 169 11.46 -16.45 5.12
C ALA A 169 11.62 -14.92 5.23
N LEU A 170 12.04 -14.25 4.14
CA LEU A 170 12.15 -12.78 4.09
C LEU A 170 10.82 -12.08 4.39
N TRP A 171 9.71 -12.67 3.92
CA TRP A 171 8.37 -12.17 4.17
C TRP A 171 7.99 -12.26 5.66
N GLN A 172 8.32 -13.36 6.34
CA GLN A 172 8.08 -13.47 7.79
C GLN A 172 8.90 -12.46 8.59
N ASP A 173 10.17 -12.24 8.22
CA ASP A 173 11.02 -11.25 8.88
C ASP A 173 10.46 -9.83 8.70
N LEU A 174 10.00 -9.51 7.49
CA LEU A 174 9.38 -8.22 7.18
C LEU A 174 8.06 -8.01 7.95
N LEU A 175 7.22 -9.04 8.06
CA LEU A 175 5.99 -8.99 8.85
C LEU A 175 6.25 -8.79 10.35
N ALA A 176 7.26 -9.46 10.90
CA ALA A 176 7.64 -9.31 12.30
C ALA A 176 8.16 -7.89 12.59
N PHE A 177 8.93 -7.33 11.67
CA PHE A 177 9.39 -5.94 11.74
C PHE A 177 8.21 -4.95 11.70
N GLU A 178 7.30 -5.13 10.75
CA GLU A 178 6.14 -4.26 10.57
C GLU A 178 5.21 -4.26 11.79
N ALA A 179 5.02 -5.41 12.43
CA ALA A 179 4.25 -5.52 13.66
C ALA A 179 4.80 -4.64 14.80
N GLY A 180 6.13 -4.54 14.92
CA GLY A 180 6.79 -3.65 15.89
C GLY A 180 6.72 -2.17 15.50
N LEU A 181 6.59 -1.88 14.19
CA LEU A 181 6.49 -0.53 13.65
C LEU A 181 5.09 0.05 13.87
N MET A 182 4.04 -0.74 13.63
CA MET A 182 2.64 -0.30 13.70
C MET A 182 2.21 0.24 15.06
N ALA A 183 2.84 -0.21 16.15
CA ALA A 183 2.58 0.30 17.49
C ALA A 183 2.86 1.82 17.66
N GLN A 184 3.57 2.42 16.69
CA GLN A 184 3.96 3.84 16.71
C GLN A 184 2.99 4.76 15.93
N PHE A 185 2.05 4.19 15.15
CA PHE A 185 1.27 4.94 14.15
C PHE A 185 -0.25 4.84 14.38
N THR A 186 -0.73 5.65 15.32
CA THR A 186 -2.13 5.64 15.79
C THR A 186 -2.84 7.00 15.68
N ASP A 187 -2.22 8.02 15.08
CA ASP A 187 -2.71 9.41 15.11
C ASP A 187 -3.76 9.75 14.03
N GLY A 188 -3.97 8.86 13.05
CA GLY A 188 -5.02 9.01 12.04
C GLY A 188 -4.72 10.04 10.96
N GLN A 189 -3.47 10.50 10.80
CA GLN A 189 -3.16 11.53 9.80
C GLN A 189 -2.80 11.00 8.42
N ARG A 190 -2.42 9.73 8.30
CA ARG A 190 -2.02 9.05 7.06
C ARG A 190 -2.62 7.65 7.02
N ILE A 191 -2.68 7.09 5.81
CA ILE A 191 -3.17 5.71 5.60
C ILE A 191 -2.29 4.70 6.33
N HIS A 192 -0.97 4.83 6.26
CA HIS A 192 -0.06 3.84 6.82
C HIS A 192 0.57 4.28 8.15
N GLY A 193 1.07 5.53 8.22
CA GLY A 193 1.86 6.08 9.33
C GLY A 193 1.39 7.41 9.92
#